data_AF-A0A815WYF7-F1
#
_entry.id   AF-A0A815WYF7-F1
#
_cell.length_a   1.000
_cell.length_b   1.000
_cell.length_c   1.000
_cell.angle_alpha   90.00
_cell.angle_beta   90.00
_cell.angle_gamma   90.00
#
_symmetry.space_group_name_H-M   'P 1'
#
loop_
_entity.id
_entity.type
_entity.pdbx_description
1 polymer ?
#
loop_
_entity_poly.entity_id
_entity_poly.type
_entity_poly.pdbx_seq_one_letter_code
_entity_poly.pdbx_strand_id
1 'polypeptide(L)'
;SSCSQLKLSTSSISTLSIPSISTVSKLLFIIDDIHFADESSLKHLLTLGSHSKCLLILSMKPPNNNNNDRPASNILQSISTDSRVYLRRLPGLELRYLATLACQILSVHKIPAKIVKVLNENCN
;
A
#
# COMPACT_ATOMS: atom_id res chain seq x y z
N SER A 1 -30.27 30.18 27.89
CA SER A 1 -30.10 28.72 28.05
C SER A 1 -28.62 28.41 28.08
N SER A 2 -28.08 28.13 29.26
CA SER A 2 -26.69 27.71 29.46
C SER A 2 -26.44 26.31 28.90
N CYS A 3 -25.28 26.08 28.32
CA CYS A 3 -24.63 24.76 28.37
C CYS A 3 -23.12 24.96 28.50
N SER A 4 -22.53 24.13 29.36
CA SER A 4 -21.33 24.37 30.14
C SER A 4 -20.03 24.16 29.38
N GLN A 5 -18.96 24.78 29.90
CA GLN A 5 -17.57 24.58 29.52
C GLN A 5 -17.12 23.12 29.68
N LEU A 6 -16.29 22.64 28.74
CA LEU A 6 -15.28 21.62 29.01
C LEU A 6 -13.92 22.19 28.58
N LYS A 7 -13.15 22.66 29.58
CA LYS A 7 -11.71 22.93 29.46
C LYS A 7 -11.00 21.58 29.35
N LEU A 8 -10.42 21.29 28.19
CA LEU A 8 -9.44 20.22 28.06
C LEU A 8 -8.04 20.85 28.19
N SER A 9 -7.36 20.47 29.27
CA SER A 9 -5.99 20.85 29.59
C SER A 9 -5.04 20.46 28.46
N THR A 10 -4.36 21.46 27.90
CA THR A 10 -3.28 21.29 26.92
C THR A 10 -2.06 20.69 27.62
N SER A 11 -1.94 19.37 27.59
CA SER A 11 -0.64 18.71 27.71
C SER A 11 0.17 19.01 26.44
N SER A 12 1.38 19.50 26.66
CA SER A 12 2.38 19.85 25.65
C SER A 12 2.76 18.63 24.81
N ILE A 13 2.03 18.43 23.70
CA ILE A 13 2.48 17.58 22.61
C ILE A 13 3.62 18.36 21.94
N SER A 14 4.83 17.83 22.04
CA SER A 14 5.98 18.26 21.26
C SER A 14 5.59 18.21 19.78
N THR A 15 5.34 19.39 19.21
CA THR A 15 5.16 19.58 17.78
C THR A 15 6.49 19.26 17.11
N LEU A 16 6.71 17.99 16.76
CA LEU A 16 7.65 17.64 15.71
C LEU A 16 7.25 18.47 14.50
N SER A 17 8.04 19.49 14.19
CA SER A 17 7.85 20.34 13.02
C SER A 17 7.95 19.44 11.80
N ILE A 18 6.81 19.05 11.24
CA ILE A 18 6.74 18.34 9.98
C ILE A 18 7.36 19.30 8.95
N PRO A 19 8.51 18.97 8.34
CA PRO A 19 9.10 19.84 7.35
C PRO A 19 8.06 20.10 6.26
N SER A 20 7.79 21.37 5.96
CA SER A 20 6.92 21.71 4.85
C SER A 20 7.46 21.06 3.58
N ILE A 21 6.58 20.51 2.75
CA ILE A 21 6.92 19.86 1.46
C ILE A 21 7.87 20.71 0.60
N SER A 22 7.88 22.03 0.79
CA SER A 22 8.82 22.96 0.14
C SER A 22 10.31 22.66 0.43
N THR A 23 10.65 22.16 1.62
CA THR A 23 12.03 21.91 2.07
C THR A 23 12.56 20.53 1.67
N VAL A 24 11.68 19.57 1.40
CA VAL A 24 12.07 18.23 0.95
C VAL A 24 12.26 18.22 -0.57
N SER A 25 13.32 17.56 -1.06
CA SER A 25 13.64 17.52 -2.49
C SER A 25 12.72 16.58 -3.26
N LYS A 26 12.39 15.41 -2.68
CA LYS A 26 11.46 14.41 -3.21
C LYS A 26 10.78 13.64 -2.07
N LEU A 27 9.50 13.33 -2.25
CA LEU A 27 8.67 12.59 -1.30
C LEU A 27 8.14 11.32 -1.97
N LEU A 28 8.24 10.20 -1.27
CA LEU A 28 7.70 8.91 -1.71
C LEU A 28 6.61 8.49 -0.73
N PHE A 29 5.40 8.29 -1.23
CA PHE A 29 4.27 7.74 -0.49
C PHE A 29 4.02 6.32 -0.99
N ILE A 30 4.03 5.34 -0.09
CA ILE A 30 3.70 3.96 -0.38
C ILE A 30 2.48 3.60 0.47
N ILE A 31 1.38 3.25 -0.19
CA ILE A 31 0.15 2.87 0.48
C ILE A 31 -0.22 1.46 0.06
N ASP A 32 -0.25 0.58 1.06
CA ASP A 32 -0.68 -0.79 0.87
C ASP A 32 -2.20 -0.93 1.01
N ASP A 33 -2.73 -1.94 0.34
CA ASP A 33 -4.16 -2.27 0.32
C ASP A 33 -5.11 -1.08 0.05
N ILE A 34 -4.83 -0.26 -0.98
CA ILE A 34 -5.62 0.95 -1.31
C ILE A 34 -7.11 0.69 -1.58
N HIS A 35 -7.49 -0.56 -1.86
CA HIS A 35 -8.88 -0.98 -2.06
C HIS A 35 -9.75 -0.87 -0.79
N PHE A 36 -9.16 -0.63 0.39
CA PHE A 36 -9.90 -0.28 1.61
C PHE A 36 -10.12 1.23 1.80
N ALA A 37 -9.49 2.08 0.99
CA ALA A 37 -9.73 3.52 1.07
C ALA A 37 -11.12 3.87 0.54
N ASP A 38 -11.69 4.94 1.11
CA ASP A 38 -12.87 5.58 0.54
C ASP A 38 -12.46 6.51 -0.63
N GLU A 39 -13.45 6.91 -1.42
CA GLU A 39 -13.23 7.72 -2.62
C GLU A 39 -12.63 9.10 -2.29
N SER A 40 -13.00 9.67 -1.13
CA SER A 40 -12.48 10.98 -0.71
C SER A 40 -10.99 10.92 -0.40
N SER A 41 -10.55 9.87 0.32
CA SER A 41 -9.13 9.63 0.59
C SER A 41 -8.36 9.37 -0.71
N LEU A 42 -8.89 8.54 -1.62
CA LEU A 42 -8.25 8.29 -2.91
C LEU A 42 -8.04 9.59 -3.70
N LYS A 43 -9.06 10.44 -3.78
CA LYS A 43 -8.96 11.74 -4.48
C LYS A 43 -7.88 12.63 -3.88
N HIS A 44 -7.78 12.67 -2.55
CA HIS A 44 -6.75 13.43 -1.86
C HIS A 44 -5.34 12.88 -2.19
N LEU A 45 -5.17 11.55 -2.16
CA LEU A 45 -3.91 10.89 -2.50
C LEU A 45 -3.50 11.15 -3.96
N LEU A 46 -4.41 11.03 -4.92
CA LEU A 46 -4.12 11.33 -6.32
C LEU A 46 -3.76 12.80 -6.54
N THR A 47 -4.38 13.72 -5.79
CA THR A 47 -4.01 15.13 -5.79
C THR A 47 -2.58 15.32 -5.27
N LEU A 48 -2.21 14.64 -4.19
CA LEU A 48 -0.86 14.67 -3.63
C LEU A 48 0.18 14.09 -4.61
N GLY A 49 -0.15 12.99 -5.29
CA GLY A 49 0.70 12.36 -6.31
C GLY A 49 0.89 13.21 -7.57
N SER A 50 0.09 14.26 -7.75
CA SER A 50 0.23 15.22 -8.87
C SER A 50 1.31 16.28 -8.61
N HIS A 51 1.78 16.39 -7.37
CA HIS A 51 2.80 17.36 -7.01
C HIS A 51 4.15 16.94 -7.58
N SER A 52 4.90 17.87 -8.20
CA SER A 52 6.15 17.58 -8.94
C SER A 52 7.27 16.93 -8.11
N LYS A 53 7.19 17.04 -6.78
CA LYS A 53 8.13 16.42 -5.84
C LYS A 53 7.65 15.08 -5.27
N CYS A 54 6.45 14.63 -5.59
CA CYS A 54 5.84 13.46 -4.96
C CYS A 54 5.79 12.29 -5.95
N LEU A 55 6.14 11.10 -5.46
CA LEU A 55 5.84 9.83 -6.12
C LEU A 55 4.89 9.06 -5.21
N LEU A 56 3.75 8.63 -5.76
CA LEU A 56 2.75 7.83 -5.07
C LEU A 56 2.75 6.42 -5.64
N ILE A 57 2.97 5.42 -4.78
CA ILE A 57 2.88 4.00 -5.08
C ILE A 57 1.71 3.43 -4.31
N LEU A 58 0.78 2.80 -5.03
CA LEU A 58 -0.42 2.18 -4.47
C LEU A 58 -0.37 0.68 -4.77
N SER A 59 -0.51 -0.15 -3.74
CA SER A 59 -0.75 -1.59 -3.92
C SER A 59 -2.19 -1.95 -3.59
N MET A 60 -2.72 -2.90 -4.34
CA MET A 60 -4.05 -3.46 -4.14
C MET A 60 -4.04 -4.95 -4.46
N LYS A 61 -4.93 -5.67 -3.79
CA LYS A 61 -5.22 -7.05 -4.14
C LYS A 61 -5.86 -7.11 -5.52
N PRO A 62 -5.59 -8.17 -6.31
CA PRO A 62 -6.27 -8.37 -7.57
C PRO A 62 -7.79 -8.51 -7.33
N PRO A 63 -8.63 -8.00 -8.25
CA PRO A 63 -10.07 -8.19 -8.15
C PRO A 63 -10.39 -9.69 -8.13
N ASN A 64 -11.17 -10.12 -7.15
CA ASN A 64 -11.57 -11.53 -7.01
C ASN A 64 -12.79 -11.79 -7.91
N ASN A 65 -12.74 -12.81 -8.76
CA ASN A 65 -13.86 -13.16 -9.67
C ASN A 65 -15.08 -13.73 -8.93
N ASN A 66 -14.97 -14.05 -7.64
CA ASN A 66 -16.07 -14.56 -6.83
C ASN A 66 -16.82 -13.38 -6.21
N ASN A 67 -17.95 -13.06 -6.84
CA ASN A 67 -18.86 -11.91 -6.69
C ASN A 67 -19.41 -11.53 -5.29
N ASN A 68 -18.85 -11.96 -4.15
CA ASN A 68 -19.56 -11.82 -2.87
C ASN A 68 -18.94 -10.90 -1.81
N ASP A 69 -17.67 -10.47 -1.93
CA ASP A 69 -17.05 -9.63 -0.91
C ASP A 69 -16.61 -8.27 -1.46
N ARG A 70 -17.55 -7.32 -1.38
CA ARG A 70 -17.42 -5.86 -1.64
C ARG A 70 -17.14 -5.43 -3.09
N PRO A 71 -17.59 -4.21 -3.47
CA PRO A 71 -17.34 -3.68 -4.80
C PRO A 71 -15.85 -3.40 -4.95
N ALA A 72 -15.13 -4.32 -5.59
CA ALA A 72 -13.80 -4.08 -6.13
C ALA A 72 -13.79 -3.01 -7.25
N SER A 73 -14.93 -2.37 -7.54
CA SER A 73 -15.14 -1.63 -8.78
C SER A 73 -14.68 -0.18 -8.70
N ASN A 74 -15.00 0.58 -7.65
CA ASN A 74 -14.88 2.05 -7.77
C ASN A 74 -13.43 2.54 -7.65
N ILE A 75 -12.65 2.03 -6.70
CA ILE A 75 -11.26 2.46 -6.51
C ILE A 75 -10.38 2.06 -7.71
N LEU A 76 -10.48 0.80 -8.16
CA LEU A 76 -9.72 0.33 -9.31
C LEU A 76 -10.14 1.07 -10.59
N GLN A 77 -11.44 1.31 -10.80
CA GLN A 77 -11.92 2.08 -11.94
C GLN A 77 -11.45 3.54 -11.91
N SER A 78 -11.50 4.19 -10.75
CA SER A 78 -10.98 5.56 -10.58
C SER A 78 -9.49 5.64 -10.84
N ILE A 79 -8.72 4.62 -10.43
CA ILE A 79 -7.27 4.56 -10.69
C ILE A 79 -6.99 4.27 -12.17
N SER A 80 -7.72 3.34 -12.78
CA SER A 80 -7.47 2.90 -14.17
C SER A 80 -7.86 3.93 -15.21
N THR A 81 -8.72 4.88 -14.86
CA THR A 81 -9.13 5.99 -15.72
C THR A 81 -8.26 7.25 -15.54
N ASP A 82 -7.42 7.31 -14.50
CA ASP A 82 -6.49 8.42 -14.30
C ASP A 82 -5.25 8.25 -15.19
N SER A 83 -5.11 9.13 -16.19
CA SER A 83 -4.01 9.08 -17.17
C SER A 83 -2.62 9.30 -16.57
N ARG A 84 -2.53 9.79 -15.33
CA ARG A 84 -1.28 10.00 -14.62
C ARG A 84 -0.80 8.75 -13.89
N VAL A 85 -1.67 7.74 -13.76
CA VAL A 85 -1.35 6.52 -13.04
C VAL A 85 -0.84 5.45 -13.99
N TYR A 86 0.35 4.91 -13.69
CA TYR A 86 0.84 3.71 -14.32
C TYR A 86 0.38 2.48 -13.52
N LEU A 87 -0.63 1.77 -14.06
CA LEU A 87 -1.14 0.54 -13.46
C LEU A 87 -0.35 -0.67 -13.96
N ARG A 88 0.23 -1.46 -13.03
CA ARG A 88 0.95 -2.70 -13.36
C ARG A 88 0.43 -3.86 -12.52
N ARG A 89 -0.02 -4.93 -13.20
CA ARG A 89 -0.33 -6.20 -12.56
C ARG A 89 0.95 -6.98 -12.31
N LEU A 90 1.22 -7.30 -11.04
CA LEU A 90 2.35 -8.14 -10.67
C LEU A 90 1.90 -9.61 -10.71
N PRO A 91 2.63 -10.49 -11.40
CA PRO A 91 2.36 -11.93 -11.33
C PRO A 91 2.71 -12.46 -9.93
N GLY A 92 2.16 -13.64 -9.61
CA GLY A 92 2.63 -14.40 -8.47
C GLY A 92 4.12 -14.76 -8.61
N LEU A 93 4.75 -15.07 -7.49
CA LEU A 93 6.15 -15.50 -7.49
C LEU A 93 6.28 -16.87 -8.18
N GLU A 94 7.12 -16.94 -9.22
CA GLU A 94 7.33 -18.21 -9.92
C GLU A 94 8.07 -19.22 -9.03
N LEU A 95 7.71 -20.50 -9.15
CA LEU A 95 8.27 -21.61 -8.35
C LEU A 95 9.81 -21.63 -8.35
N ARG A 96 10.44 -21.31 -9.49
CA ARG A 96 11.90 -21.29 -9.62
C ARG A 96 12.58 -20.28 -8.68
N TYR A 97 11.86 -19.26 -8.22
CA TYR A 97 12.38 -18.24 -7.30
C TYR A 97 12.07 -18.54 -5.83
N LEU A 98 11.15 -19.46 -5.52
CA LEU A 98 10.75 -19.77 -4.14
C LEU A 98 11.92 -20.27 -3.30
N ALA A 99 12.75 -21.16 -3.84
CA ALA A 99 13.90 -21.69 -3.12
C ALA A 99 14.92 -20.60 -2.76
N THR A 100 15.18 -19.69 -3.71
CA THR A 100 16.09 -18.55 -3.50
C THR A 100 15.53 -17.59 -2.45
N LEU A 101 14.23 -17.26 -2.54
CA LEU A 101 13.58 -16.40 -1.55
C LEU A 101 13.60 -17.03 -0.16
N ALA A 102 13.32 -18.33 -0.05
CA ALA A 102 13.39 -19.05 1.22
C ALA A 102 14.81 -19.04 1.80
N CYS A 103 15.85 -19.22 0.98
CA CYS A 103 17.23 -19.07 1.42
C CYS A 103 17.51 -17.67 1.99
N GLN A 104 17.02 -16.61 1.32
CA GLN A 104 17.18 -15.23 1.78
C GLN A 104 16.47 -14.98 3.12
N ILE A 105 15.20 -15.39 3.23
CA ILE A 105 14.39 -15.20 4.45
C ILE A 105 15.01 -15.95 5.64
N LEU A 106 15.47 -17.18 5.42
CA LEU A 106 16.05 -18.02 6.46
C LEU A 106 17.55 -17.73 6.71
N SER A 107 18.16 -16.83 5.92
CA SER A 107 19.59 -16.53 5.97
C SER A 107 20.48 -17.77 5.84
N VAL A 108 20.15 -18.67 4.92
CA VAL A 108 20.90 -19.90 4.64
C VAL A 108 21.40 -19.93 3.20
N HIS A 109 22.51 -20.64 2.97
CA HIS A 109 23.07 -20.81 1.61
C HIS A 109 22.23 -21.76 0.75
N LYS A 110 21.55 -22.72 1.38
CA LYS A 110 20.76 -23.75 0.70
C LYS A 110 19.69 -24.30 1.62
N ILE A 111 18.47 -24.44 1.12
CA ILE A 111 17.40 -25.17 1.79
C ILE A 111 17.40 -26.66 1.39
N PRO A 112 17.06 -27.59 2.30
CA PRO A 112 16.97 -29.02 1.96
C PRO A 112 15.96 -29.30 0.85
N ALA A 113 16.24 -30.30 0.00
CA ALA A 113 15.36 -30.66 -1.14
C ALA A 113 13.92 -31.01 -0.71
N LYS A 114 13.76 -31.58 0.49
CA LYS A 114 12.44 -31.86 1.08
C LYS A 114 11.63 -30.58 1.29
N ILE A 115 12.27 -29.49 1.69
CA ILE A 115 11.62 -28.18 1.88
C ILE A 115 11.29 -27.54 0.53
N VAL A 116 12.17 -27.66 -0.47
CA VAL A 116 11.88 -27.21 -1.84
C VAL A 116 10.61 -27.90 -2.37
N LYS A 117 10.48 -29.20 -2.16
CA LYS A 117 9.28 -29.96 -2.55
C LYS A 117 8.01 -29.44 -1.87
N VAL A 118 8.07 -29.22 -0.55
CA VAL A 118 6.94 -28.65 0.23
C VAL A 118 6.56 -27.25 -0.27
N LEU A 119 7.54 -26.39 -0.57
CA LEU A 119 7.28 -25.05 -1.11
C LEU A 119 6.57 -25.13 -2.47
N ASN A 120 7.01 -26.02 -3.36
CA ASN A 120 6.40 -26.19 -4.66
C ASN A 120 4.97 -26.78 -4.61
N GLU A 121 4.66 -27.59 -3.59
CA GLU A 121 3.35 -28.20 -3.43
C GLU A 121 2.31 -27.24 -2.81
N ASN A 122 2.73 -26.36 -1.89
CA ASN A 122 1.82 -25.50 -1.12
C ASN A 122 1.71 -24.05 -1.62
N CYS A 123 2.58 -23.62 -2.52
CA CYS A 123 2.58 -22.26 -3.07
C CYS A 123 2.01 -22.19 -4.50
N ASN A 124 1.27 -23.22 -4.93
CA ASN A 124 0.49 -23.25 -6.19
C ASN A 124 -0.96 -22.82 -5.96
#